data_AF-A0A093YJK2-F1
#
_entry.id   AF-A0A093YJK2-F1
#
_cell.length_a   1.000
_cell.length_b   1.000
_cell.length_c   1.000
_cell.angle_alpha   90.00
_cell.angle_beta   90.00
_cell.angle_gamma   90.00
#
_symmetry.space_group_name_H-M   'P 1'
#
loop_
_entity.id
_entity.type
_entity.pdbx_description
1 polymer ?
#
loop_
_entity_poly.entity_id
_entity_poly.type
_entity_poly.pdbx_seq_one_letter_code
_entity_poly.pdbx_strand_id
1 'polypeptide(L)'
;MAHAEAPTMSSIRPTEAPPAPTAKPAISPGLRNRRQLGLFFGGATFFGIASLITRRSLVRRYNAIVPSFYQPSNMAGPPINLRVEAMDALTVATANVLSVAMMCTGGALWAFDIASMDELRAKMRSRLGTEKVAGGGNSKAEQELEDWLAGVLERKKDPKDPKDEKK
;
A
#
# COMPACT_ATOMS: atom_id res chain seq x y z
N MET A 1 80.23 -8.28 31.62
CA MET A 1 79.41 -8.47 30.41
C MET A 1 77.97 -8.63 30.86
N ALA A 2 77.20 -7.55 30.88
CA ALA A 2 75.78 -7.55 31.23
C ALA A 2 75.05 -6.96 30.02
N HIS A 3 74.37 -7.83 29.26
CA HIS A 3 73.62 -7.44 28.08
C HIS A 3 72.29 -6.83 28.51
N ALA A 4 72.04 -5.63 28.00
CA ALA A 4 70.75 -4.96 28.03
C ALA A 4 69.81 -5.64 27.02
N GLU A 5 68.60 -5.98 27.43
CA GLU A 5 67.55 -6.48 26.53
C GLU A 5 66.27 -5.64 26.71
N ALA A 6 65.70 -5.28 25.56
CA ALA A 6 64.76 -4.19 25.33
C ALA A 6 63.32 -4.48 25.81
N PRO A 7 62.49 -3.44 26.02
CA PRO A 7 61.07 -3.61 26.32
C PRO A 7 60.33 -4.22 25.12
N THR A 8 59.55 -5.26 25.41
CA THR A 8 58.71 -5.97 24.44
C THR A 8 57.65 -5.03 23.86
N MET A 9 57.73 -4.82 22.55
CA MET A 9 56.76 -4.04 21.77
C MET A 9 55.37 -4.66 21.86
N SER A 10 54.42 -3.79 22.15
CA SER A 10 52.97 -3.94 22.01
C SER A 10 52.59 -4.50 20.63
N SER A 11 52.18 -5.76 20.61
CA SER A 11 51.51 -6.36 19.45
C SER A 11 50.10 -5.78 19.33
N ILE A 12 49.99 -4.74 18.51
CA ILE A 12 48.70 -4.17 18.08
C ILE A 12 48.06 -5.21 17.16
N ARG A 13 46.99 -5.86 17.67
CA ARG A 13 46.09 -6.66 16.84
C ARG A 13 45.56 -5.79 15.71
N PRO A 14 45.60 -6.24 14.44
CA PRO A 14 44.83 -5.59 13.39
C PRO A 14 43.35 -5.65 13.78
N THR A 15 42.73 -4.48 13.96
CA THR A 15 41.27 -4.37 14.07
C THR A 15 40.68 -4.85 12.74
N GLU A 16 40.07 -6.03 12.78
CA GLU A 16 39.26 -6.59 11.71
C GLU A 16 38.15 -5.59 11.36
N ALA A 17 38.17 -5.07 10.14
CA ALA A 17 37.16 -4.18 9.62
C ALA A 17 35.78 -4.89 9.65
N PRO A 18 34.66 -4.16 9.85
CA PRO A 18 33.33 -4.75 9.80
C PRO A 18 33.14 -5.50 8.47
N PRO A 19 32.54 -6.71 8.46
CA PRO A 19 32.30 -7.44 7.23
C PRO A 19 31.48 -6.56 6.28
N ALA A 20 32.05 -6.32 5.09
CA ALA A 20 31.37 -5.65 4.00
C ALA A 20 29.98 -6.30 3.79
N PRO A 21 28.92 -5.51 3.57
CA PRO A 21 27.59 -6.06 3.34
C PRO A 21 27.67 -7.01 2.15
N THR A 22 27.37 -8.28 2.41
CA THR A 22 27.27 -9.34 1.42
C THR A 22 26.33 -8.87 0.30
N ALA A 23 26.93 -8.53 -0.85
CA ALA A 23 26.20 -8.16 -2.04
C ALA A 23 25.29 -9.32 -2.42
N LYS A 24 23.99 -9.13 -2.21
CA LYS A 24 22.98 -10.14 -2.55
C LYS A 24 23.08 -10.44 -4.05
N PRO A 25 22.87 -11.70 -4.46
CA PRO A 25 22.94 -12.06 -5.87
C PRO A 25 21.96 -11.19 -6.67
N ALA A 26 22.46 -10.60 -7.75
CA ALA A 26 21.69 -9.78 -8.67
C ALA A 26 20.62 -10.67 -9.34
N ILE A 27 19.45 -10.76 -8.71
CA ILE A 27 18.30 -11.46 -9.28
C ILE A 27 17.94 -10.73 -10.58
N SER A 28 17.81 -11.48 -11.68
CA SER A 28 17.47 -10.90 -12.98
C SER A 28 16.16 -10.10 -12.88
N PRO A 29 16.06 -8.94 -13.55
CA PRO A 29 14.91 -8.04 -13.44
C PRO A 29 13.58 -8.74 -13.82
N GLY A 30 13.63 -9.68 -14.77
CA GLY A 30 12.47 -10.49 -15.15
C GLY A 30 12.00 -11.48 -14.06
N LEU A 31 12.92 -12.02 -13.26
CA LEU A 31 12.56 -12.93 -12.16
C LEU A 31 12.06 -12.14 -10.93
N ARG A 32 12.53 -10.91 -10.73
CA ARG A 32 11.99 -9.96 -9.74
C ARG A 32 10.55 -9.56 -10.04
N ASN A 33 10.26 -9.15 -11.28
CA ASN A 33 8.92 -8.75 -11.70
C ASN A 33 7.88 -9.87 -11.52
N ARG A 34 8.26 -11.13 -11.82
CA ARG A 34 7.38 -12.30 -11.61
C ARG A 34 7.06 -12.55 -10.14
N ARG A 35 8.01 -12.31 -9.22
CA ARG A 35 7.77 -12.44 -7.78
C ARG A 35 6.91 -11.30 -7.23
N GLN A 36 7.11 -10.07 -7.72
CA GLN A 36 6.32 -8.90 -7.34
C GLN A 36 4.86 -9.01 -7.84
N LEU A 37 4.66 -9.51 -9.06
CA LEU A 37 3.32 -9.67 -9.63
C LEU A 37 2.55 -10.88 -9.10
N GLY A 38 3.19 -11.82 -8.41
CA GLY A 38 2.53 -13.03 -7.90
C GLY A 38 1.36 -12.72 -6.96
N LEU A 39 1.53 -11.76 -6.04
CA LEU A 39 0.45 -11.36 -5.12
C LEU A 39 -0.69 -10.64 -5.86
N PHE A 40 -0.35 -9.82 -6.86
CA PHE A 40 -1.35 -9.14 -7.70
C PHE A 40 -2.19 -10.14 -8.49
N PHE A 41 -1.55 -11.08 -9.19
CA PHE A 41 -2.27 -12.11 -9.96
C PHE A 41 -3.05 -13.07 -9.06
N GLY A 42 -2.52 -13.41 -7.89
CA GLY A 42 -3.25 -14.16 -6.87
C GLY A 42 -4.52 -13.44 -6.44
N GLY A 43 -4.40 -12.15 -6.08
CA GLY A 43 -5.54 -11.29 -5.74
C GLY A 43 -6.53 -11.10 -6.89
N ALA A 44 -6.06 -10.91 -8.12
CA ALA A 44 -6.90 -10.73 -9.30
C ALA A 44 -7.67 -12.01 -9.66
N THR A 45 -7.03 -13.17 -9.55
CA THR A 45 -7.68 -14.47 -9.78
C THR A 45 -8.74 -14.73 -8.71
N PHE A 46 -8.40 -14.49 -7.44
CA PHE A 46 -9.34 -14.62 -6.33
C PHE A 46 -10.51 -13.64 -6.45
N PHE A 47 -10.26 -12.38 -6.85
CA PHE A 47 -11.28 -11.38 -7.14
C PHE A 47 -12.20 -11.82 -8.29
N GLY A 48 -11.65 -12.38 -9.37
CA GLY A 48 -12.43 -12.90 -10.48
C GLY A 48 -13.40 -13.99 -10.03
N ILE A 49 -12.92 -14.97 -9.25
CA ILE A 49 -13.76 -16.04 -8.69
C ILE A 49 -14.83 -15.46 -7.74
N ALA A 50 -14.44 -14.57 -6.83
CA ALA A 50 -15.36 -13.91 -5.89
C ALA A 50 -16.45 -13.10 -6.64
N SER A 51 -16.08 -12.40 -7.70
CA SER A 51 -17.00 -11.63 -8.54
C SER A 51 -17.99 -12.53 -9.29
N LEU A 52 -17.54 -13.69 -9.80
CA LEU A 52 -18.42 -14.67 -10.43
C LEU A 52 -19.45 -15.25 -9.44
N ILE A 53 -19.02 -15.57 -8.22
CA ILE A 53 -19.92 -16.03 -7.15
C ILE A 53 -20.94 -14.93 -6.82
N THR A 54 -20.48 -13.70 -6.67
CA THR A 54 -21.31 -12.53 -6.41
C THR A 54 -22.37 -12.35 -7.50
N ARG A 55 -21.97 -12.38 -8.77
CA ARG A 55 -22.87 -12.28 -9.91
C ARG A 55 -23.91 -13.40 -9.91
N ARG A 56 -23.51 -14.64 -9.66
CA ARG A 56 -24.43 -15.78 -9.58
C ARG A 56 -25.44 -15.62 -8.44
N SER A 57 -25.00 -15.17 -7.27
CA SER A 57 -25.87 -14.91 -6.12
C SER A 57 -26.85 -13.76 -6.39
N LEU A 58 -26.39 -12.65 -6.96
CA LEU A 58 -27.26 -11.53 -7.31
C LEU A 58 -28.28 -11.89 -8.37
N VAL A 59 -27.90 -12.60 -9.44
CA VAL A 59 -28.86 -13.01 -10.49
C VAL A 59 -29.95 -13.91 -9.92
N ARG A 60 -29.59 -14.85 -9.04
CA ARG A 60 -30.58 -15.70 -8.36
C ARG A 60 -31.55 -14.87 -7.51
N ARG A 61 -31.03 -13.89 -6.76
CA ARG A 61 -31.86 -13.00 -5.92
C ARG A 61 -32.75 -12.09 -6.78
N TYR A 62 -32.19 -11.52 -7.84
CA TYR A 62 -32.91 -10.67 -8.78
C TYR A 62 -34.11 -11.42 -9.39
N ASN A 63 -33.88 -12.65 -9.88
CA ASN A 63 -34.95 -13.48 -10.44
C ASN A 63 -36.04 -13.87 -9.41
N ALA A 64 -35.72 -13.89 -8.11
CA ALA A 64 -36.68 -14.18 -7.05
C ALA A 64 -37.49 -12.95 -6.61
N ILE A 65 -36.96 -11.74 -6.84
CA ILE A 65 -37.58 -10.47 -6.42
C ILE A 65 -38.42 -9.86 -7.55
N VAL A 66 -38.03 -10.07 -8.81
CA VAL A 66 -38.76 -9.53 -9.97
C VAL A 66 -40.18 -10.11 -9.99
N PRO A 67 -41.22 -9.27 -9.78
CA PRO A 67 -42.60 -9.74 -9.82
C PRO A 67 -43.01 -10.06 -11.25
N SER A 68 -43.83 -11.09 -11.41
CA SER A 68 -44.45 -11.38 -12.71
C SER A 68 -45.48 -10.30 -13.06
N PHE A 69 -45.75 -10.09 -14.36
CA PHE A 69 -46.63 -9.03 -14.88
C PHE A 69 -48.05 -9.01 -14.28
N TYR A 70 -48.52 -10.11 -13.68
CA TYR A 70 -49.85 -10.23 -13.09
C TYR A 70 -49.83 -10.57 -11.61
N GLN A 71 -48.80 -10.10 -10.88
CA GLN A 71 -48.72 -10.32 -9.46
C GLN A 71 -49.58 -9.29 -8.69
N PRO A 72 -50.59 -9.70 -7.91
CA PRO A 72 -51.44 -8.77 -7.16
C PRO A 72 -50.64 -8.03 -6.09
N SER A 73 -50.87 -6.72 -5.92
CA SER A 73 -50.10 -5.85 -5.02
C SER A 73 -50.18 -6.24 -3.54
N ASN A 74 -51.19 -7.02 -3.16
CA ASN A 74 -51.44 -7.42 -1.77
C ASN A 74 -50.82 -8.77 -1.41
N MET A 75 -50.07 -9.39 -2.32
CA MET A 75 -49.39 -10.65 -2.02
C MET A 75 -48.17 -10.37 -1.14
N ALA A 76 -48.10 -11.01 0.04
CA ALA A 76 -46.90 -10.96 0.85
C ALA A 76 -45.71 -11.47 0.03
N GLY A 77 -44.59 -10.74 0.07
CA GLY A 77 -43.37 -11.13 -0.63
C GLY A 77 -42.88 -12.52 -0.21
N PRO A 78 -42.02 -13.16 -1.02
CA PRO A 78 -41.48 -14.48 -0.67
C PRO A 78 -40.87 -14.46 0.74
N PRO A 79 -41.09 -15.49 1.57
CA PRO A 79 -40.53 -15.55 2.90
C PRO A 79 -39.00 -15.59 2.84
N ILE A 80 -38.35 -14.52 3.32
CA ILE A 80 -36.89 -14.41 3.36
C ILE A 80 -36.36 -14.66 4.76
N ASN A 81 -35.38 -15.56 4.87
CA ASN A 81 -34.67 -15.79 6.12
C ASN A 81 -33.58 -14.71 6.30
N LEU A 82 -33.95 -13.61 6.95
CA LEU A 82 -33.09 -12.42 7.13
C LEU A 82 -31.70 -12.74 7.70
N ARG A 83 -31.60 -13.70 8.63
CA ARG A 83 -30.31 -14.09 9.25
C ARG A 83 -29.37 -14.76 8.25
N VAL A 84 -29.90 -15.68 7.45
CA VAL A 84 -29.13 -16.41 6.43
C VAL A 84 -28.72 -15.46 5.32
N GLU A 85 -29.62 -14.57 4.92
CA GLU A 85 -29.39 -13.56 3.89
C GLU A 85 -28.28 -12.56 4.29
N ALA A 86 -28.30 -12.11 5.55
CA ALA A 86 -27.28 -11.23 6.09
C ALA A 86 -25.90 -11.89 6.15
N MET A 87 -25.84 -13.17 6.56
CA MET A 87 -24.58 -13.92 6.58
C MET A 87 -24.00 -14.12 5.19
N ASP A 88 -24.83 -14.47 4.21
CA ASP A 88 -24.40 -14.62 2.81
C ASP A 88 -23.95 -13.27 2.20
N ALA A 89 -24.64 -12.18 2.52
CA ALA A 89 -24.22 -10.84 2.10
C ALA A 89 -22.87 -10.44 2.71
N LEU A 90 -22.65 -10.75 3.99
CA LEU A 90 -21.40 -10.46 4.70
C LEU A 90 -20.22 -11.24 4.10
N THR A 91 -20.39 -12.53 3.81
CA THR A 91 -19.31 -13.35 3.23
C THR A 91 -18.98 -12.89 1.82
N VAL A 92 -20.00 -12.61 1.00
CA VAL A 92 -19.82 -12.07 -0.36
C VAL A 92 -19.11 -10.72 -0.34
N ALA A 93 -19.49 -9.82 0.57
CA ALA A 93 -18.85 -8.51 0.70
C ALA A 93 -17.39 -8.62 1.17
N THR A 94 -17.13 -9.40 2.22
CA THR A 94 -15.78 -9.56 2.76
C THR A 94 -14.84 -10.26 1.78
N ALA A 95 -15.32 -11.27 1.05
CA ALA A 95 -14.53 -11.92 0.00
C ALA A 95 -14.11 -10.93 -1.10
N ASN A 96 -15.02 -10.09 -1.58
CA ASN A 96 -14.71 -9.09 -2.60
C ASN A 96 -13.76 -8.01 -2.07
N VAL A 97 -14.01 -7.45 -0.88
CA VAL A 97 -13.13 -6.42 -0.28
C VAL A 97 -11.74 -6.97 0.00
N LEU A 98 -11.64 -8.18 0.56
CA LEU A 98 -10.36 -8.85 0.81
C LEU A 98 -9.59 -9.05 -0.49
N SER A 99 -10.28 -9.48 -1.55
CA SER A 99 -9.67 -9.67 -2.87
C SER A 99 -9.12 -8.36 -3.45
N VAL A 100 -9.90 -7.29 -3.38
CA VAL A 100 -9.49 -5.95 -3.82
C VAL A 100 -8.30 -5.47 -2.99
N ALA A 101 -8.31 -5.69 -1.67
CA ALA A 101 -7.19 -5.34 -0.80
C ALA A 101 -5.91 -6.09 -1.19
N MET A 102 -5.98 -7.40 -1.48
CA MET A 102 -4.84 -8.19 -1.97
C MET A 102 -4.35 -7.67 -3.33
N MET A 103 -5.26 -7.37 -4.25
CA MET A 103 -4.92 -6.86 -5.58
C MET A 103 -4.29 -5.45 -5.50
N CYS A 104 -4.85 -4.54 -4.71
CA CYS A 104 -4.28 -3.22 -4.44
C CYS A 104 -2.91 -3.31 -3.77
N THR A 105 -2.74 -4.22 -2.80
CA THR A 105 -1.46 -4.45 -2.13
C THR A 105 -0.42 -4.99 -3.12
N GLY A 106 -0.77 -5.98 -3.93
CA GLY A 106 0.09 -6.51 -4.98
C GLY A 106 0.46 -5.47 -6.04
N GLY A 107 -0.52 -4.66 -6.46
CA GLY A 107 -0.32 -3.57 -7.42
C GLY A 107 0.54 -2.43 -6.85
N ALA A 108 0.39 -2.12 -5.56
CA ALA A 108 1.23 -1.15 -4.87
C ALA A 108 2.68 -1.65 -4.76
N LEU A 109 2.89 -2.93 -4.43
CA LEU A 109 4.24 -3.52 -4.38
C LEU A 109 4.92 -3.48 -5.75
N TRP A 110 4.16 -3.70 -6.84
CA TRP A 110 4.63 -3.54 -8.20
C TRP A 110 4.93 -2.07 -8.55
N ALA A 111 4.01 -1.14 -8.27
CA ALA A 111 4.15 0.28 -8.60
C ALA A 111 5.31 0.96 -7.84
N PHE A 112 5.59 0.54 -6.61
CA PHE A 112 6.72 1.03 -5.83
C PHE A 112 8.04 0.31 -6.14
N ASP A 113 8.05 -0.69 -7.04
CA ASP A 113 9.18 -1.56 -7.36
C ASP A 113 9.87 -2.12 -6.10
N ILE A 114 9.07 -2.62 -5.16
CA ILE A 114 9.57 -3.18 -3.90
C ILE A 114 9.62 -4.69 -4.06
N ALA A 115 10.80 -5.25 -4.34
CA ALA A 115 10.95 -6.72 -4.45
C ALA A 115 11.40 -7.39 -3.15
N SER A 116 11.79 -6.61 -2.13
CA SER A 116 12.23 -7.14 -0.83
C SER A 116 11.96 -6.17 0.33
N MET A 117 11.84 -6.69 1.56
CA MET A 117 11.67 -5.89 2.77
C MET A 117 12.85 -4.92 3.00
N ASP A 118 14.04 -5.25 2.49
CA ASP A 118 15.21 -4.39 2.59
C ASP A 118 15.14 -3.18 1.66
N GLU A 119 14.58 -3.34 0.45
CA GLU A 119 14.28 -2.21 -0.44
C GLU A 119 13.17 -1.33 0.12
N LEU A 120 12.14 -1.93 0.73
CA LEU A 120 11.13 -1.18 1.46
C LEU A 120 11.77 -0.39 2.60
N ARG A 121 12.65 -1.02 3.39
CA ARG A 121 13.34 -0.36 4.51
C ARG A 121 14.29 0.73 4.05
N ALA A 122 15.04 0.51 2.97
CA ALA A 122 15.93 1.51 2.37
C ALA A 122 15.14 2.70 1.81
N LYS A 123 14.05 2.44 1.08
CA LYS A 123 13.18 3.48 0.53
C LYS A 123 12.38 4.21 1.61
N MET A 124 12.00 3.52 2.69
CA MET A 124 11.37 4.11 3.88
C MET A 124 12.38 5.00 4.62
N ARG A 125 13.64 4.56 4.77
CA ARG A 125 14.72 5.34 5.40
C ARG A 125 15.07 6.59 4.57
N SER A 126 15.13 6.44 3.25
CA SER A 126 15.30 7.54 2.29
C SER A 126 14.13 8.54 2.37
N ARG A 127 12.88 8.06 2.44
CA ARG A 127 11.68 8.90 2.58
C ARG A 127 11.51 9.55 3.95
N LEU A 128 11.99 8.93 5.03
CA LEU A 128 12.04 9.51 6.38
C LEU A 128 13.22 10.49 6.58
N GLY A 129 13.97 10.84 5.53
CA GLY A 129 15.01 11.86 5.60
C GLY A 129 16.22 11.49 6.46
N THR A 130 16.34 10.24 6.90
CA THR A 130 17.53 9.79 7.66
C THR A 130 18.79 9.69 6.79
N GLU A 131 18.64 9.75 5.46
CA GLU A 131 19.73 9.97 4.52
C GLU A 131 19.98 11.47 4.23
N LYS A 132 18.94 12.32 4.33
CA LYS A 132 19.05 13.77 4.12
C LYS A 132 19.73 14.51 5.26
N VAL A 133 19.80 13.96 6.46
CA VAL A 133 20.66 14.48 7.53
C VAL A 133 22.16 14.31 7.20
N ALA A 134 22.50 13.41 6.26
CA ALA A 134 23.88 13.18 5.82
C ALA A 134 24.24 13.80 4.46
N GLY A 135 23.30 14.34 3.69
CA GLY A 135 23.63 15.00 2.43
C GLY A 135 22.45 15.51 1.61
N GLY A 136 22.22 16.83 1.68
CA GLY A 136 21.64 17.62 0.58
C GLY A 136 20.19 17.33 0.20
N GLY A 137 19.25 18.00 0.87
CA GLY A 137 17.85 18.06 0.46
C GLY A 137 17.68 18.62 -0.96
N ASN A 138 17.22 17.79 -1.89
CA ASN A 138 16.63 18.26 -3.14
C ASN A 138 15.50 17.31 -3.58
N SER A 139 14.39 17.30 -2.83
CA SER A 139 13.19 16.62 -3.32
C SER A 139 12.31 17.67 -3.96
N LYS A 140 12.26 17.66 -5.29
CA LYS A 140 11.27 18.38 -6.10
C LYS A 140 9.84 18.22 -5.56
N ALA A 141 9.54 17.09 -4.90
CA ALA A 141 8.27 16.83 -4.24
C ALA A 141 8.06 17.63 -2.94
N GLU A 142 9.11 18.11 -2.26
CA GLU A 142 9.00 19.03 -1.11
C GLU A 142 8.66 20.44 -1.59
N GLN A 143 9.27 20.89 -2.69
CA GLN A 143 8.96 22.20 -3.32
C GLN A 143 7.52 22.23 -3.87
N GLU A 144 7.10 21.18 -4.58
CA GLU A 144 5.71 21.06 -5.07
C GLU A 144 4.69 21.01 -3.91
N LEU A 145 5.09 20.51 -2.74
CA LEU A 145 4.26 20.51 -1.53
C LEU A 145 4.18 21.90 -0.91
N GLU A 146 5.31 22.61 -0.83
CA GLU A 146 5.41 23.98 -0.29
C GLU A 146 4.57 24.95 -1.13
N ASP A 147 4.66 24.89 -2.46
CA ASP A 147 3.89 25.73 -3.36
C ASP A 147 2.37 25.47 -3.23
N TRP A 148 1.98 24.20 -3.09
CA TRP A 148 0.58 23.84 -2.87
C TRP A 148 0.06 24.32 -1.50
N LEU A 149 0.86 24.15 -0.44
CA LEU A 149 0.55 24.62 0.92
C LEU A 149 0.40 26.13 0.96
N ALA A 150 1.29 26.86 0.29
CA ALA A 150 1.23 28.31 0.15
C ALA A 150 -0.09 28.74 -0.52
N GLY A 151 -0.47 28.10 -1.64
CA GLY A 151 -1.71 28.39 -2.35
C GLY A 151 -2.98 28.13 -1.53
N VAL A 152 -2.98 27.11 -0.65
CA VAL A 152 -4.10 26.84 0.26
C VAL A 152 -4.17 27.86 1.41
N LEU A 153 -3.01 28.29 1.93
CA LEU A 153 -2.93 29.27 3.01
C LEU A 153 -3.30 30.68 2.54
N GLU A 154 -2.90 31.08 1.33
CA GLU A 154 -3.32 32.34 0.72
C GLU A 154 -4.83 32.35 0.45
N ARG A 155 -5.37 31.27 -0.12
CA ARG A 155 -6.82 31.14 -0.35
C ARG A 155 -7.65 31.23 0.94
N LYS A 156 -7.08 30.88 2.10
CA LYS A 156 -7.74 31.00 3.41
C LYS A 156 -7.57 32.38 4.06
N LYS A 157 -6.56 33.16 3.66
CA LYS A 157 -6.28 34.51 4.19
C LYS A 157 -7.15 35.62 3.60
N ASP A 158 -7.95 35.33 2.56
CA ASP A 158 -8.96 36.26 2.02
C ASP A 158 -10.40 35.94 2.52
N PRO A 159 -10.78 36.29 3.76
CA PRO A 159 -12.15 36.70 4.03
C PRO A 159 -12.26 38.19 3.68
N LYS A 160 -12.72 38.49 2.47
CA LYS A 160 -13.05 39.86 2.03
C LYS A 160 -14.19 40.39 2.90
N ASP A 161 -13.86 41.32 3.79
CA ASP A 161 -14.78 42.06 4.65
C ASP A 161 -15.75 42.90 3.79
N PRO A 162 -17.08 42.73 3.88
CA PRO A 162 -18.03 43.51 3.10
C PRO A 162 -18.47 44.73 3.92
N LYS A 163 -17.62 45.75 4.03
CA LYS A 163 -18.05 47.09 4.43
C LYS A 163 -17.21 48.11 3.69
N ASP A 164 -17.79 48.65 2.61
CA ASP A 164 -17.60 50.03 2.15
C ASP A 164 -18.50 50.27 0.93
N GLU A 165 -19.80 50.33 1.18
CA GLU A 165 -20.70 51.10 0.34
C GLU A 165 -21.92 51.47 1.18
N LYS A 166 -22.01 52.72 1.63
CA LYS A 166 -23.07 53.67 1.27
C LYS A 166 -22.74 55.03 1.90
N LYS A 167 -22.38 55.92 1.00
CA LYS A 167 -22.40 57.38 1.13
C LYS A 167 -23.85 57.87 1.21
#